data_AF-A0A855X4Q9-F1
#
_entry.id   AF-A0A855X4Q9-F1
#
_cell.length_a   1.000
_cell.length_b   1.000
_cell.length_c   1.000
_cell.angle_alpha   90.00
_cell.angle_beta   90.00
_cell.angle_gamma   90.00
#
_symmetry.space_group_name_H-M   'P 1'
#
loop_
_entity.id
_entity.type
_entity.pdbx_description
1 polymer ?
#
loop_
_entity_poly.entity_id
_entity_poly.type
_entity_poly.pdbx_seq_one_letter_code
_entity_poly.pdbx_strand_id
1 'polypeptide(L)'
;MPWIEQLVAESTGKQGKGIVPIEAEPAGKPETYGKDRAFLFVRTVGEKSLPAAKLRSELIERNAPVVDIALSGKADLGGQFMLWEAATAVAGYFLEINPFDEPNVTESKENTKKILAGFKLIGDCAARRRDRSNEQLTLLALDEATPHDYGQNHDVKSVVRQFLSGISAPHYVASLGYFASNPG
;
A
#
# COMPACT_ATOMS: atom_id res chain seq x y z
N MET A 1 9.38 -0.67 -9.25
CA MET A 1 9.37 -0.64 -7.78
C MET A 1 10.79 -0.43 -7.30
N PRO A 2 11.04 0.50 -6.38
CA PRO A 2 12.28 0.59 -5.64
C PRO A 2 12.63 -0.73 -4.93
N TRP A 3 13.92 -1.05 -4.82
CA TRP A 3 14.39 -2.34 -4.30
C TRP A 3 13.92 -2.63 -2.87
N ILE A 4 14.00 -1.63 -1.99
CA ILE A 4 13.61 -1.80 -0.59
C ILE A 4 12.11 -2.01 -0.43
N GLU A 5 11.30 -1.35 -1.26
CA GLU A 5 9.85 -1.54 -1.27
C GLU A 5 9.49 -2.96 -1.65
N GLN A 6 10.12 -3.48 -2.71
CA GLN A 6 9.92 -4.85 -3.15
C GLN A 6 10.32 -5.85 -2.06
N LEU A 7 11.54 -5.72 -1.52
CA LEU A 7 12.05 -6.62 -0.48
C LEU A 7 11.11 -6.67 0.72
N VAL A 8 10.75 -5.53 1.30
CA VAL A 8 9.97 -5.48 2.55
C VAL A 8 8.51 -5.83 2.29
N ALA A 9 7.88 -5.23 1.27
CA ALA A 9 6.44 -5.42 1.05
C ALA A 9 6.10 -6.83 0.57
N GLU A 10 6.84 -7.39 -0.39
CA GLU A 10 6.53 -8.73 -0.92
C GLU A 10 6.89 -9.83 0.09
N SER A 11 7.98 -9.66 0.84
CA SER A 11 8.38 -10.65 1.84
C SER A 11 7.45 -10.64 3.05
N THR A 12 6.95 -9.47 3.47
CA THR A 12 6.18 -9.35 4.73
C THR A 12 4.67 -9.28 4.57
N GLY A 13 4.17 -8.87 3.40
CA GLY A 13 2.74 -8.66 3.13
C GLY A 13 1.98 -9.97 2.96
N LYS A 14 1.76 -10.72 4.03
CA LYS A 14 1.17 -12.08 3.99
C LYS A 14 0.17 -12.27 5.10
N GLN A 15 -0.90 -13.02 4.81
CA GLN A 15 -1.91 -13.43 5.81
C GLN A 15 -2.52 -12.23 6.57
N GLY A 16 -2.73 -11.09 5.88
CA GLY A 16 -3.26 -9.86 6.48
C GLY A 16 -2.28 -9.12 7.40
N LYS A 17 -1.02 -9.55 7.47
CA LYS A 17 0.08 -8.89 8.20
C LYS A 17 1.07 -8.29 7.19
N GLY A 18 1.91 -7.37 7.66
CA GLY A 18 3.04 -6.88 6.88
C GLY A 18 3.54 -5.52 7.31
N ILE A 19 4.72 -5.18 6.81
CA ILE A 19 5.31 -3.85 6.95
C ILE A 19 5.07 -3.11 5.63
N VAL A 20 4.55 -1.89 5.72
CA VAL A 20 4.34 -1.04 4.55
C VAL A 20 5.54 -0.08 4.43
N PRO A 21 6.49 -0.35 3.51
CA PRO A 21 7.55 0.61 3.24
C PRO A 21 6.95 1.85 2.59
N ILE A 22 7.38 3.02 3.06
CA ILE A 22 7.00 4.31 2.47
C ILE A 22 8.26 5.02 2.05
N GLU A 23 8.46 5.13 0.73
CA GLU A 23 9.52 5.93 0.15
C GLU A 23 9.00 7.31 -0.27
N ALA A 24 9.87 8.32 -0.18
CA ALA A 24 9.65 9.66 -0.72
C ALA A 24 8.37 10.38 -0.25
N GLU A 25 7.86 10.04 0.93
CA GLU A 25 6.76 10.79 1.56
C GLU A 25 7.20 12.24 1.80
N PRO A 26 6.44 13.24 1.30
CA PRO A 26 6.70 14.63 1.61
C PRO A 26 6.68 14.85 3.13
N ALA A 27 7.71 15.52 3.66
CA ALA A 27 7.81 15.79 5.08
C ALA A 27 6.59 16.58 5.59
N GLY A 28 5.69 15.88 6.29
CA GLY A 28 4.59 16.46 7.04
C GLY A 28 5.01 16.97 8.41
N LYS A 29 4.04 17.52 9.15
CA LYS A 29 4.26 17.90 10.54
C LYS A 29 4.36 16.63 11.39
N PRO A 30 5.20 16.57 12.44
CA PRO A 30 5.31 15.41 13.31
C PRO A 30 3.97 14.90 13.87
N GLU A 31 3.00 15.80 14.09
CA GLU A 31 1.65 15.50 14.58
C GLU A 31 0.81 14.66 13.61
N THR A 32 1.14 14.67 12.30
CA THR A 32 0.33 13.98 11.29
C THR A 32 0.64 12.49 11.21
N TYR A 33 1.76 12.05 11.75
CA TYR A 33 2.15 10.64 11.74
C TYR A 33 1.51 9.88 12.89
N GLY A 34 0.97 8.71 12.60
CA GLY A 34 0.45 7.78 13.60
C GLY A 34 1.56 7.15 14.46
N LYS A 35 1.16 6.43 15.50
CA LYS A 35 2.07 5.68 16.39
C LYS A 35 2.56 4.37 15.77
N ASP A 36 2.10 4.06 14.56
CA ASP A 36 2.39 2.89 13.74
C ASP A 36 3.58 3.11 12.79
N ARG A 37 4.30 4.24 12.95
CA ARG A 37 5.44 4.61 12.11
C ARG A 37 6.77 4.37 12.81
N ALA A 38 7.72 3.87 12.03
CA ALA A 38 9.15 3.95 12.32
C ALA A 38 9.82 4.72 11.17
N PHE A 39 10.76 5.60 11.51
CA PHE A 39 11.40 6.49 10.55
C PHE A 39 12.86 6.12 10.37
N LEU A 40 13.28 6.03 9.12
CA LEU A 40 14.65 5.72 8.77
C LEU A 40 15.28 6.86 7.98
N PHE A 41 16.40 7.36 8.49
CA PHE A 41 17.19 8.41 7.85
C PHE A 41 18.49 7.80 7.35
N VAL A 42 18.57 7.57 6.04
CA VAL A 42 19.79 7.11 5.38
C VAL A 42 20.52 8.32 4.81
N ARG A 43 21.79 8.50 5.17
CA ARG A 43 22.59 9.67 4.79
C ARG A 43 24.02 9.30 4.49
N THR A 44 24.70 10.09 3.66
CA THR A 44 26.15 9.94 3.50
C THR A 44 26.91 10.74 4.57
N VAL A 45 28.07 10.24 5.00
CA VAL A 45 28.94 10.97 5.94
C VAL A 45 29.42 12.26 5.28
N GLY A 46 29.25 13.39 5.96
CA GLY A 46 29.62 14.72 5.45
C GLY A 46 28.52 15.44 4.67
N GLU A 47 27.36 14.80 4.46
CA GLU A 47 26.18 15.42 3.86
C GLU A 47 25.61 16.51 4.78
N LYS A 48 25.69 17.77 4.34
CA LYS A 48 25.25 18.96 5.11
C LYS A 48 23.78 19.30 4.91
N SER A 49 23.23 18.88 3.78
CA SER A 49 21.83 19.09 3.41
C SER A 49 20.98 18.04 4.12
N LEU A 50 20.14 18.48 5.04
CA LEU A 50 19.16 17.62 5.67
C LEU A 50 17.76 18.19 5.35
N PRO A 51 17.17 17.86 4.18
CA PRO A 51 15.78 18.21 3.89
C PRO A 51 14.83 17.77 5.01
N ALA A 52 15.22 16.75 5.78
CA ALA A 52 14.47 16.21 6.91
C ALA A 52 15.17 16.35 8.29
N ALA A 53 16.20 17.19 8.46
CA ALA A 53 16.86 17.41 9.78
C ALA A 53 15.87 17.82 10.85
N LYS A 54 15.05 18.81 10.50
CA LYS A 54 14.06 19.39 11.39
C LYS A 54 13.04 18.34 11.79
N LEU A 55 12.48 17.63 10.80
CA LEU A 55 11.54 16.54 11.03
C LEU A 55 12.15 15.46 11.94
N ARG A 56 13.40 15.04 11.68
CA ARG A 56 14.11 14.06 12.52
C ARG A 56 14.20 14.51 13.97
N SER A 57 14.63 15.74 14.23
CA SER A 57 14.74 16.26 15.59
C SER A 57 13.38 16.30 16.29
N GLU A 58 12.35 16.79 15.61
CA GLU A 58 10.99 16.85 16.16
C GLU A 58 10.39 15.46 16.43
N LEU A 59 10.68 14.46 15.59
CA LEU A 59 10.27 13.07 15.81
C LEU A 59 10.95 12.46 17.04
N ILE A 60 12.23 12.73 17.26
CA ILE A 60 12.98 12.28 18.45
C ILE A 60 12.42 12.93 19.72
N GLU A 61 12.15 14.24 19.70
CA GLU A 61 11.54 14.95 20.83
C GLU A 61 10.18 14.36 21.23
N ARG A 62 9.47 13.79 20.25
CA ARG A 62 8.18 13.10 20.43
C ARG A 62 8.30 11.61 20.76
N ASN A 63 9.52 11.13 20.98
CA ASN A 63 9.82 9.72 21.29
C ASN A 63 9.32 8.74 20.20
N ALA A 64 9.31 9.19 18.93
CA ALA A 64 9.00 8.32 17.80
C ALA A 64 10.19 7.36 17.52
N PRO A 65 9.95 6.15 17.00
CA PRO A 65 11.02 5.25 16.60
C PRO A 65 11.79 5.83 15.41
N VAL A 66 13.06 6.21 15.62
CA VAL A 66 13.93 6.79 14.61
C VAL A 66 15.23 6.00 14.53
N VAL A 67 15.63 5.62 13.32
CA VAL A 67 16.90 4.94 13.02
C VAL A 67 17.71 5.79 12.04
N ASP A 68 18.97 6.06 12.38
CA ASP A 68 19.91 6.74 11.51
C ASP A 68 20.94 5.77 10.94
N ILE A 69 21.09 5.81 9.62
CA ILE A 69 22.05 5.01 8.88
C ILE A 69 23.00 5.98 8.17
N ALA A 70 24.25 6.03 8.63
CA ALA A 70 25.29 6.85 8.03
C ALA A 70 26.18 5.98 7.13
N LEU A 71 26.24 6.30 5.84
CA LEU A 71 27.04 5.63 4.83
C LEU A 71 28.35 6.40 4.63
N SER A 72 29.47 5.78 4.98
CA SER A 72 30.83 6.33 4.85
C SER A 72 31.41 6.13 3.45
N GLY A 73 30.83 5.23 2.65
CA GLY A 73 31.26 4.99 1.28
C GLY A 73 30.43 3.92 0.57
N LYS A 74 30.83 3.59 -0.67
CA LYS A 74 30.11 2.62 -1.52
C LYS A 74 30.05 1.20 -0.93
N ALA A 75 31.06 0.80 -0.15
CA ALA A 75 31.07 -0.51 0.50
C ALA A 75 29.91 -0.65 1.52
N ASP A 76 29.57 0.43 2.22
CA ASP A 76 28.48 0.42 3.20
C ASP A 76 27.13 0.21 2.52
N LEU A 77 26.96 0.68 1.28
CA LEU A 77 25.76 0.39 0.50
C LEU A 77 25.58 -1.11 0.27
N GLY A 78 26.67 -1.83 -0.08
CA GLY A 78 26.66 -3.29 -0.18
C GLY A 78 26.28 -3.96 1.15
N GLY A 79 26.80 -3.43 2.26
CA GLY A 79 26.43 -3.87 3.60
C GLY A 79 24.94 -3.65 3.93
N GLN A 80 24.34 -2.57 3.43
CA GLN A 80 22.91 -2.31 3.62
C GLN A 80 22.05 -3.37 2.93
N PHE A 81 22.40 -3.83 1.72
CA PHE A 81 21.63 -4.90 1.05
C PHE A 81 21.52 -6.15 1.93
N MET A 82 22.65 -6.64 2.45
CA MET A 82 22.69 -7.79 3.35
C MET A 82 21.95 -7.56 4.66
N LEU A 83 22.12 -6.37 5.25
CA LEU A 83 21.44 -6.00 6.50
C LEU A 83 19.93 -6.04 6.33
N TRP A 84 19.42 -5.49 5.23
CA TRP A 84 18.00 -5.39 4.95
C TRP A 84 17.37 -6.74 4.61
N GLU A 85 18.07 -7.60 3.88
CA GLU A 85 17.64 -8.99 3.64
C GLU A 85 17.49 -9.74 4.97
N ALA A 86 18.50 -9.66 5.85
CA ALA A 86 18.46 -10.27 7.16
C ALA A 86 17.38 -9.66 8.07
N ALA A 87 17.26 -8.33 8.10
CA ALA A 87 16.25 -7.63 8.89
C ALA A 87 14.83 -7.98 8.44
N THR A 88 14.60 -8.13 7.15
CA THR A 88 13.31 -8.55 6.57
C THR A 88 12.98 -9.98 6.97
N ALA A 89 13.98 -10.88 6.95
CA ALA A 89 13.78 -12.26 7.41
C ALA A 89 13.42 -12.33 8.90
N VAL A 90 14.13 -11.57 9.74
CA VAL A 90 13.86 -11.46 11.18
C VAL A 90 12.49 -10.84 11.44
N ALA A 91 12.10 -9.81 10.69
CA ALA A 91 10.76 -9.23 10.78
C ALA A 91 9.68 -10.25 10.43
N GLY A 92 9.90 -11.07 9.38
CA GLY A 92 9.00 -12.17 9.02
C GLY A 92 8.80 -13.17 10.16
N TYR A 93 9.87 -13.52 10.88
CA TYR A 93 9.78 -14.37 12.07
C TYR A 93 8.89 -13.76 13.16
N PHE A 94 9.10 -12.48 13.51
CA PHE A 94 8.28 -11.79 14.52
C PHE A 94 6.83 -11.56 14.09
N LEU A 95 6.58 -11.46 12.79
CA LEU A 95 5.24 -11.41 12.21
C LEU A 95 4.58 -12.79 12.11
N GLU A 96 5.30 -13.87 12.42
CA GLU A 96 4.85 -15.26 12.29
C GLU A 96 4.42 -15.61 10.85
N ILE A 97 5.19 -15.14 9.88
CA ILE A 97 5.01 -15.43 8.46
C ILE A 97 6.29 -16.04 7.89
N ASN A 98 6.18 -16.72 6.76
CA ASN A 98 7.36 -17.12 6.02
C ASN A 98 7.78 -15.98 5.08
N PRO A 99 8.94 -15.34 5.25
CA PRO A 99 9.34 -14.25 4.38
C PRO A 99 9.81 -14.73 3.00
N PHE A 100 10.08 -16.02 2.82
CA PHE A 100 10.68 -16.59 1.61
C PHE A 100 9.70 -17.30 0.67
N ASP A 101 8.43 -17.41 1.04
CA ASP A 101 7.41 -17.96 0.15
C ASP A 101 6.77 -16.88 -0.74
N GLU A 102 6.22 -17.32 -1.87
CA GLU A 102 5.50 -16.46 -2.82
C GLU A 102 4.02 -16.90 -2.97
N PRO A 103 3.24 -17.05 -1.88
CA PRO A 103 1.84 -17.45 -1.98
C PRO A 103 1.02 -16.43 -2.77
N ASN A 104 1.39 -15.14 -2.65
CA ASN A 104 0.68 -14.03 -3.27
C ASN A 104 0.78 -14.01 -4.79
N VAL A 105 1.76 -14.66 -5.43
CA VAL A 105 1.84 -14.70 -6.91
C VAL A 105 0.72 -15.57 -7.47
N THR A 106 0.46 -16.70 -6.81
CA THR A 106 -0.65 -17.58 -7.17
C THR A 106 -1.98 -16.93 -6.84
N GLU A 107 -2.10 -16.34 -5.65
CA GLU A 107 -3.30 -15.61 -5.23
C GLU A 107 -3.61 -14.41 -6.15
N SER A 108 -2.61 -13.60 -6.52
CA SER A 108 -2.78 -12.44 -7.41
C SER A 108 -3.23 -12.88 -8.81
N LYS A 109 -2.71 -14.01 -9.31
CA LYS A 109 -3.15 -14.60 -10.59
C LYS A 109 -4.59 -15.08 -10.49
N GLU A 110 -4.97 -15.72 -9.39
CA GLU A 110 -6.35 -16.18 -9.17
C GLU A 110 -7.32 -15.02 -8.98
N ASN A 111 -6.97 -14.01 -8.18
CA ASN A 111 -7.77 -12.80 -7.97
C ASN A 111 -7.90 -12.01 -9.27
N THR A 112 -6.82 -11.89 -10.06
CA THR A 112 -6.87 -11.26 -11.38
C THR A 112 -7.77 -12.06 -12.33
N LYS A 113 -7.70 -13.39 -12.33
CA LYS A 113 -8.63 -14.23 -13.12
C LYS A 113 -10.08 -14.03 -12.69
N LYS A 114 -10.36 -13.96 -11.39
CA LYS A 114 -11.71 -13.67 -10.84
C LYS A 114 -12.20 -12.29 -11.26
N ILE A 115 -11.36 -11.26 -11.13
CA ILE A 115 -11.67 -9.89 -11.54
C ILE A 115 -11.88 -9.81 -13.05
N LEU A 116 -11.06 -10.46 -13.88
CA LEU A 116 -11.22 -10.47 -15.34
C LEU A 116 -12.44 -11.26 -15.80
N ALA A 117 -12.75 -12.38 -15.15
CA ALA A 117 -14.00 -13.11 -15.38
C ALA A 117 -15.22 -12.24 -15.01
N GLY A 118 -15.13 -11.55 -13.87
CA GLY A 118 -16.06 -10.50 -13.47
C GLY A 118 -16.12 -9.36 -14.49
N PHE A 119 -14.99 -8.91 -15.04
CA PHE A 119 -14.91 -7.83 -16.03
C PHE A 119 -15.60 -8.22 -17.34
N LYS A 120 -15.54 -9.49 -17.74
CA LYS A 120 -16.29 -10.01 -18.89
C LYS A 120 -17.80 -9.94 -18.65
N LEU A 121 -18.26 -10.40 -17.48
CA LEU A 121 -19.65 -10.27 -17.02
C LEU A 121 -20.10 -8.80 -16.94
N ILE A 122 -19.24 -7.94 -16.40
CA ILE A 122 -19.42 -6.50 -16.27
C ILE A 122 -19.49 -5.82 -17.64
N GLY A 123 -18.62 -6.17 -18.58
CA GLY A 123 -18.60 -5.61 -19.94
C GLY A 123 -19.90 -5.93 -20.68
N ASP A 124 -20.40 -7.15 -20.53
CA ASP A 124 -21.69 -7.58 -21.07
C ASP A 124 -22.87 -6.85 -20.39
N CYS A 125 -22.81 -6.62 -19.07
CA CYS A 125 -23.80 -5.85 -18.32
C CYS A 125 -23.80 -4.36 -18.67
N ALA A 126 -22.62 -3.74 -18.77
CA ALA A 126 -22.45 -2.33 -19.13
C ALA A 126 -22.87 -2.08 -20.58
N ALA A 127 -22.57 -3.00 -21.50
CA ALA A 127 -23.06 -2.95 -22.88
C ALA A 127 -24.59 -3.00 -22.94
N ARG A 128 -25.25 -3.81 -22.09
CA ARG A 128 -26.71 -3.85 -21.97
C ARG A 128 -27.33 -2.61 -21.30
N ARG A 129 -26.62 -1.94 -20.38
CA ARG A 129 -27.13 -0.75 -19.65
C ARG A 129 -26.88 0.57 -20.37
N ARG A 130 -25.85 0.66 -21.23
CA ARG A 130 -25.56 1.82 -22.08
C ARG A 130 -26.72 2.18 -23.01
N ASP A 131 -27.60 1.21 -23.28
CA ASP A 131 -28.81 1.36 -24.08
C ASP A 131 -29.96 2.06 -23.34
N ARG A 132 -29.83 2.38 -22.03
CA ARG A 132 -30.98 2.84 -21.22
C ARG A 132 -30.78 4.03 -20.27
N SER A 133 -29.59 4.61 -20.07
CA SER A 133 -29.48 5.78 -19.16
C SER A 133 -28.25 6.68 -19.38
N ASN A 134 -28.46 8.00 -19.25
CA ASN A 134 -27.47 9.10 -19.28
C ASN A 134 -26.52 9.15 -18.06
N GLU A 135 -26.22 8.02 -17.42
CA GLU A 135 -25.37 8.00 -16.22
C GLU A 135 -23.89 7.82 -16.58
N GLN A 136 -23.03 8.72 -16.08
CA GLN A 136 -21.59 8.76 -16.40
C GLN A 136 -20.73 7.75 -15.61
N LEU A 137 -21.30 7.09 -14.60
CA LEU A 137 -20.60 6.14 -13.74
C LEU A 137 -21.47 4.89 -13.54
N THR A 138 -20.90 3.71 -13.74
CA THR A 138 -21.56 2.43 -13.45
C THR A 138 -20.83 1.77 -12.29
N LEU A 139 -21.53 1.58 -11.18
CA LEU A 139 -21.02 0.84 -10.03
C LEU A 139 -21.09 -0.66 -10.32
N LEU A 140 -19.98 -1.35 -10.09
CA LEU A 140 -19.84 -2.78 -10.32
C LEU A 140 -19.14 -3.34 -9.10
N ALA A 141 -19.92 -3.82 -8.13
CA ALA A 141 -19.40 -4.42 -6.91
C ALA A 141 -19.41 -5.95 -7.06
N LEU A 142 -18.28 -6.59 -6.78
CA LEU A 142 -18.13 -8.03 -6.69
C LEU A 142 -17.74 -8.34 -5.24
N ASP A 143 -18.74 -8.67 -4.44
CA ASP A 143 -18.52 -9.40 -3.20
C ASP A 143 -19.71 -10.32 -2.95
N GLU A 144 -19.46 -11.63 -2.98
CA GLU A 144 -20.45 -12.66 -2.65
C GLU A 144 -20.60 -12.87 -1.14
N ALA A 145 -19.65 -12.38 -0.32
CA ALA A 145 -19.57 -12.69 1.11
C ALA A 145 -20.33 -11.70 2.00
N THR A 146 -20.56 -10.45 1.54
CA THR A 146 -21.29 -9.45 2.31
C THR A 146 -22.63 -9.14 1.64
N PRO A 147 -23.79 -9.30 2.32
CA PRO A 147 -25.06 -8.82 1.80
C PRO A 147 -25.01 -7.29 1.75
N HIS A 148 -24.75 -6.74 0.58
CA HIS A 148 -24.75 -5.31 0.38
C HIS A 148 -26.17 -4.85 0.10
N ASP A 149 -26.82 -4.23 1.08
CA ASP A 149 -28.00 -3.41 0.84
C ASP A 149 -27.56 -2.08 0.23
N TYR A 150 -27.38 -2.06 -1.10
CA TYR A 150 -26.98 -0.89 -1.86
C TYR A 150 -28.05 0.24 -1.89
N GLY A 151 -29.09 0.12 -1.06
CA GLY A 151 -30.27 0.97 -1.08
C GLY A 151 -31.09 0.76 -2.35
N GLN A 152 -32.34 1.20 -2.33
CA GLN A 152 -33.30 1.02 -3.44
C GLN A 152 -32.79 1.54 -4.81
N ASN A 153 -31.74 2.38 -4.86
CA ASN A 153 -31.26 3.05 -6.07
C ASN A 153 -29.79 2.82 -6.46
N HIS A 154 -29.01 2.02 -5.71
CA HIS A 154 -27.59 1.78 -6.03
C HIS A 154 -26.76 3.06 -6.32
N ASP A 155 -27.01 4.15 -5.59
CA ASP A 155 -26.29 5.39 -5.84
C ASP A 155 -24.83 5.31 -5.38
N VAL A 156 -23.91 5.90 -6.15
CA VAL A 156 -22.47 5.82 -5.91
C VAL A 156 -22.09 6.35 -4.52
N LYS A 157 -22.80 7.38 -4.02
CA LYS A 157 -22.48 8.02 -2.73
C LYS A 157 -22.74 7.08 -1.56
N SER A 158 -23.85 6.35 -1.59
CA SER A 158 -24.25 5.42 -0.53
C SER A 158 -23.31 4.23 -0.46
N VAL A 159 -22.86 3.74 -1.62
CA VAL A 159 -21.89 2.63 -1.67
C VAL A 159 -20.52 3.05 -1.17
N VAL A 160 -20.02 4.22 -1.60
CA VAL A 160 -18.75 4.75 -1.07
C VAL A 160 -18.84 4.96 0.44
N ARG A 161 -19.97 5.50 0.95
CA ARG A 161 -20.16 5.64 2.41
C ARG A 161 -20.14 4.30 3.15
N GLN A 162 -20.78 3.28 2.61
CA GLN A 162 -20.80 1.95 3.22
C GLN A 162 -19.41 1.29 3.20
N PHE A 163 -18.69 1.40 2.09
CA PHE A 163 -17.30 0.91 2.01
C PHE A 163 -16.41 1.58 3.05
N LEU A 164 -16.56 2.90 3.22
CA LEU A 164 -15.76 3.68 4.16
C LEU A 164 -16.22 3.56 5.62
N SER A 165 -17.45 3.09 5.90
CA SER A 165 -17.97 3.04 7.27
C SER A 165 -17.28 2.00 8.16
N GLY A 166 -16.67 0.97 7.55
CA GLY A 166 -15.86 -0.03 8.25
C GLY A 166 -14.43 0.43 8.61
N ILE A 167 -14.05 1.65 8.25
CA ILE A 167 -12.68 2.13 8.37
C ILE A 167 -12.50 2.93 9.66
N SER A 168 -11.73 2.37 10.60
CA SER A 168 -11.31 3.03 11.84
C SER A 168 -9.81 3.29 11.82
N ALA A 169 -9.33 4.29 12.55
CA ALA A 169 -7.88 4.48 12.72
C ALA A 169 -7.25 3.21 13.35
N PRO A 170 -6.10 2.70 12.86
CA PRO A 170 -5.17 3.30 11.88
C PRO A 170 -5.32 2.78 10.43
N HIS A 171 -6.50 2.30 10.02
CA HIS A 171 -6.70 1.76 8.67
C HIS A 171 -6.49 2.82 7.58
N TYR A 172 -6.13 2.38 6.38
CA TYR A 172 -5.98 3.21 5.18
C TYR A 172 -6.85 2.70 4.03
N VAL A 173 -7.14 3.59 3.07
CA VAL A 173 -7.81 3.26 1.81
C VAL A 173 -6.80 3.39 0.67
N ALA A 174 -6.74 2.39 -0.19
CA ALA A 174 -6.02 2.46 -1.46
C ALA A 174 -7.02 2.38 -2.61
N SER A 175 -6.81 3.20 -3.65
CA SER A 175 -7.62 3.19 -4.87
C SER A 175 -6.73 2.94 -6.10
N LEU A 176 -7.10 1.97 -6.93
CA LEU A 176 -6.43 1.71 -8.21
C LEU A 176 -7.28 2.25 -9.36
N GLY A 177 -6.75 3.24 -10.08
CA GLY A 177 -7.39 3.81 -11.26
C GLY A 177 -6.95 3.08 -12.54
N TYR A 178 -7.90 2.51 -13.28
CA TYR A 178 -7.64 1.97 -14.61
C TYR A 178 -8.16 2.96 -15.66
N PHE A 179 -7.25 3.47 -16.48
CA PHE A 179 -7.60 4.32 -17.61
C PHE A 179 -7.41 3.54 -18.90
N ALA A 180 -8.38 3.61 -19.81
CA ALA A 180 -8.19 3.07 -21.14
C ALA A 180 -7.01 3.81 -21.79
N SER A 181 -5.94 3.08 -22.11
CA SER A 181 -4.89 3.60 -22.97
C SER A 181 -5.51 3.76 -24.36
N ASN A 182 -5.83 4.97 -24.78
CA ASN A 182 -6.07 5.23 -26.19
C ASN A 182 -4.69 5.20 -26.87
N PRO A 183 -4.40 4.21 -27.74
CA PRO A 183 -3.29 4.35 -28.66
C PRO A 183 -3.73 5.39 -29.68
N GLY A 184 -3.27 6.63 -29.49
CA GLY A 184 -3.32 7.68 -30.52
C GLY A 184 -2.17 7.52 -31.49
#